data_AF-A0A8D2GKW4-F1
#
_entry.id   AF-A0A8D2GKW4-F1
#
_cell.length_a   1.000
_cell.length_b   1.000
_cell.length_c   1.000
_cell.angle_alpha   90.00
_cell.angle_beta   90.00
_cell.angle_gamma   90.00
#
_symmetry.space_group_name_H-M   'P 1'
#
loop_
_entity.id
_entity.type
_entity.pdbx_description
1 polymer ?
#
loop_
_entity_poly.entity_id
_entity_poly.type
_entity_poly.pdbx_seq_one_letter_code
_entity_poly.pdbx_strand_id
1 'polypeptide(L)'
;MAQDLSEKDLLKMEVEQLKKEVKNTRIPISKAGKEIKEYVEAQAGNDPFLKGIPEDKNPFKEKGPTFNALLLLLRASWLELAWSRTP
;
A
#
# COMPACT_ATOMS: atom_id res chain seq x y z
N MET A 1 -13.44 27.26 -0.07
CA MET A 1 -12.47 27.92 -0.98
C MET A 1 -12.95 27.97 -2.43
N ALA A 2 -13.62 26.95 -2.98
CA ALA A 2 -14.10 26.97 -4.38
C ALA A 2 -15.61 27.29 -4.55
N GLN A 3 -16.38 27.39 -3.46
CA GLN A 3 -17.84 27.53 -3.50
C GLN A 3 -18.36 28.97 -3.60
N ASP A 4 -17.50 29.98 -3.44
CA ASP A 4 -17.89 31.41 -3.45
C ASP A 4 -17.40 32.18 -4.69
N LEU A 5 -16.86 31.48 -5.70
CA LEU A 5 -16.33 32.12 -6.91
C LEU A 5 -17.40 32.19 -8.00
N SER A 6 -17.47 33.33 -8.69
CA SER A 6 -18.34 33.47 -9.86
C SER A 6 -17.89 32.51 -10.97
N GLU A 7 -18.82 32.01 -11.77
CA GLU A 7 -18.53 31.12 -12.91
C GLU A 7 -17.42 31.67 -13.82
N LYS A 8 -17.40 33.00 -14.00
CA LYS A 8 -16.39 33.70 -14.78
C LYS A 8 -14.99 33.60 -14.17
N ASP A 9 -14.87 33.60 -12.85
CA ASP A 9 -13.57 33.53 -12.17
C ASP A 9 -13.06 32.10 -12.10
N LEU A 10 -13.95 31.10 -11.97
CA LEU A 10 -13.61 29.68 -12.14
C LEU A 10 -13.02 29.42 -13.54
N LEU A 11 -13.66 29.93 -14.59
CA LEU A 11 -13.19 29.75 -15.97
C LEU A 11 -11.84 30.43 -16.23
N LYS A 12 -11.60 31.62 -15.65
CA LYS A 12 -10.28 32.28 -15.76
C LYS A 12 -9.19 31.44 -15.10
N MET A 13 -9.46 30.88 -13.92
CA MET A 13 -8.51 30.02 -13.22
C MET A 13 -8.20 28.74 -14.01
N GLU A 14 -9.21 28.13 -14.63
CA GLU A 14 -9.03 26.97 -15.50
C GLU A 14 -8.15 27.29 -16.71
N VAL A 15 -8.43 28.40 -17.40
CA VAL A 15 -7.63 28.84 -18.55
C VAL A 15 -6.18 29.14 -18.14
N GLU A 16 -5.98 29.75 -16.96
CA GLU A 16 -4.64 29.99 -16.42
C GLU A 16 -3.89 28.69 -16.12
N GLN A 17 -4.58 27.68 -15.57
CA GLN A 17 -4.02 26.37 -15.32
C GLN A 17 -3.63 25.66 -16.63
N LEU A 18 -4.53 25.66 -17.62
CA LEU A 18 -4.26 25.07 -18.93
C LEU A 18 -3.06 25.75 -19.63
N LYS A 19 -2.95 27.08 -19.53
CA LYS A 19 -1.79 27.83 -20.05
C LYS A 19 -0.47 27.44 -19.36
N LYS A 20 -0.49 27.01 -18.09
CA LYS A 20 0.68 26.48 -17.40
C LYS A 20 1.00 25.07 -17.90
N GLU A 21 0.01 24.20 -17.98
CA GLU A 21 0.19 22.79 -18.40
C GLU A 21 0.66 22.63 -19.84
N VAL A 22 0.23 23.50 -20.75
CA VAL A 22 0.69 23.48 -22.16
C VAL A 22 2.20 23.73 -22.27
N LYS A 23 2.79 24.51 -21.37
CA LYS A 23 4.23 24.82 -21.37
C LYS A 23 5.09 23.68 -20.85
N ASN A 24 4.49 22.63 -20.28
CA ASN A 24 5.24 21.48 -19.78
C ASN A 24 5.92 20.74 -20.94
N THR A 25 7.24 20.59 -20.85
CA THR A 25 8.04 19.84 -21.81
C THR A 25 7.71 18.36 -21.71
N ARG A 26 7.31 17.76 -22.84
CA ARG A 26 7.00 16.33 -22.93
C ARG A 26 8.20 15.56 -23.48
N ILE A 27 8.47 14.40 -22.90
CA ILE A 27 9.43 13.44 -23.47
C ILE A 27 8.70 12.52 -24.47
N PRO A 28 9.40 11.99 -25.49
CA PRO A 28 8.78 11.05 -26.42
C PRO A 28 8.42 9.75 -25.71
N ILE A 29 7.24 9.21 -26.04
CA ILE A 29 6.70 7.99 -25.42
C ILE A 29 7.64 6.80 -25.62
N SER A 30 8.35 6.74 -26.75
CA SER A 30 9.35 5.70 -27.03
C SER A 30 10.50 5.70 -26.02
N LYS A 31 10.94 6.88 -25.56
CA LYS A 31 12.00 7.01 -24.55
C LYS A 31 11.46 6.67 -23.17
N ALA A 32 10.31 7.24 -22.79
CA ALA A 32 9.68 6.98 -21.50
C ALA A 32 9.37 5.48 -21.32
N GLY A 33 8.83 4.82 -22.34
CA GLY A 33 8.52 3.40 -22.31
C GLY A 33 9.77 2.52 -22.16
N LYS A 34 10.89 2.92 -22.79
CA LYS A 34 12.17 2.23 -22.63
C LYS A 34 12.69 2.34 -21.19
N GLU A 35 12.69 3.53 -20.61
CA GLU A 35 13.13 3.77 -19.22
C GLU A 35 12.27 2.99 -18.21
N ILE A 36 10.94 2.98 -18.39
CA ILE A 36 10.02 2.22 -17.54
C ILE A 36 10.32 0.72 -17.65
N LYS A 37 10.49 0.21 -18.88
CA LYS A 37 10.79 -1.21 -19.10
C LYS A 37 12.11 -1.62 -18.43
N GLU A 38 13.17 -0.85 -18.63
CA GLU A 38 14.48 -1.10 -18.02
C GLU A 38 14.41 -1.10 -16.49
N TYR A 39 13.66 -0.16 -15.91
CA TYR A 39 13.45 -0.11 -14.46
C TYR A 39 12.69 -1.34 -13.94
N VAL A 40 11.60 -1.72 -14.62
CA VAL A 40 10.80 -2.90 -14.24
C VAL A 40 11.62 -4.18 -14.36
N GLU A 41 12.39 -4.37 -15.42
CA GLU A 41 13.25 -5.54 -15.60
C GLU A 41 14.34 -5.61 -14.53
N ALA A 42 14.95 -4.48 -14.16
CA ALA A 42 15.94 -4.42 -13.09
C ALA A 42 15.35 -4.76 -11.71
N GLN A 43 14.11 -4.34 -11.43
CA GLN A 43 13.45 -4.58 -10.15
C GLN A 43 12.64 -5.88 -10.07
N ALA A 44 12.30 -6.49 -11.21
CA ALA A 44 11.59 -7.77 -11.26
C ALA A 44 12.35 -8.88 -10.52
N GLY A 45 13.69 -8.78 -10.48
CA GLY A 45 14.55 -9.65 -9.68
C GLY A 45 14.34 -9.55 -8.17
N ASN A 46 13.84 -8.43 -7.67
CA ASN A 46 13.65 -8.18 -6.24
C ASN A 46 12.17 -8.22 -5.83
N ASP A 47 11.27 -8.36 -6.81
CA ASP A 47 9.84 -8.39 -6.56
C ASP A 47 9.43 -9.71 -5.87
N PRO A 48 8.99 -9.66 -4.60
CA PRO A 48 8.61 -10.85 -3.85
C PRO A 48 7.37 -11.55 -4.45
N PHE A 49 6.53 -10.85 -5.20
CA PHE A 49 5.36 -11.43 -5.87
C PHE A 49 5.73 -12.14 -7.18
N LEU A 50 6.81 -11.74 -7.84
CA LEU A 50 7.27 -12.41 -9.06
C LEU A 50 8.14 -13.64 -8.75
N LYS A 51 9.00 -13.57 -7.73
CA LYS A 51 9.88 -14.69 -7.35
C LYS A 51 9.29 -15.65 -6.33
N GLY A 52 8.23 -15.24 -5.63
CA GLY A 52 7.73 -15.94 -4.47
C GLY A 52 8.54 -15.60 -3.22
N ILE A 53 7.85 -15.52 -2.08
CA ILE A 53 8.45 -15.21 -0.79
C ILE A 53 8.76 -16.54 -0.10
N PRO A 54 10.03 -16.81 0.28
CA PRO A 54 10.35 -17.95 1.13
C PRO A 54 9.53 -17.90 2.40
N GLU A 55 8.99 -19.03 2.84
CA GLU A 55 8.04 -19.08 3.96
C GLU A 55 8.60 -18.42 5.24
N ASP A 56 9.90 -18.59 5.51
CA ASP A 56 10.55 -18.06 6.72
C ASP A 56 10.71 -16.53 6.72
N LYS A 57 10.58 -15.89 5.55
CA LYS A 57 10.63 -14.43 5.41
C LYS A 57 9.26 -13.82 5.20
N ASN A 58 8.20 -14.62 5.11
CA ASN A 58 6.85 -14.13 4.90
C ASN A 58 6.21 -13.74 6.24
N PRO A 59 5.98 -12.43 6.50
CA PRO A 59 5.33 -11.98 7.73
C PRO A 59 3.87 -12.44 7.87
N PHE A 60 3.26 -12.93 6.77
CA PHE A 60 1.90 -13.46 6.73
C PHE A 60 1.83 -14.99 6.76
N LYS A 61 2.95 -15.68 7.02
CA LYS A 61 2.92 -17.14 7.24
C LYS A 61 2.02 -17.48 8.42
N GLU A 62 1.27 -18.59 8.31
CA GLU A 62 0.48 -19.11 9.42
C GLU A 62 1.36 -19.24 10.67
N LYS A 63 0.91 -18.63 11.78
CA LYS A 63 1.57 -18.82 13.07
C LYS A 63 1.45 -20.31 13.41
N GLY A 64 2.60 -20.97 13.53
CA GLY A 64 2.67 -22.42 13.74
C GLY A 64 1.85 -22.89 14.95
N PRO A 65 1.58 -24.20 15.06
CA PRO A 65 0.71 -24.79 16.08
C PRO A 65 1.10 -24.43 17.51
N THR A 66 2.37 -24.09 17.75
CA THR A 66 2.90 -23.62 19.04
C THR A 66 2.32 -22.29 19.50
N PHE A 67 2.08 -21.33 18.59
CA PHE A 67 1.47 -20.04 18.94
C PHE A 67 -0.01 -20.23 19.33
N ASN A 68 -0.72 -21.10 18.60
CA ASN A 68 -2.11 -21.42 18.89
C ASN A 68 -2.25 -22.22 20.19
N ALA A 69 -1.33 -23.15 20.46
CA ALA A 69 -1.27 -23.88 21.72
C ALA A 69 -1.02 -22.95 22.92
N LEU A 70 -0.10 -21.98 22.80
CA LEU A 70 0.16 -21.01 23.85
C LEU A 70 -1.06 -20.11 24.12
N LEU A 71 -1.77 -19.67 23.07
CA LEU A 71 -2.99 -18.89 23.20
C LEU A 71 -4.12 -19.69 23.87
N LEU A 72 -4.26 -20.97 23.52
CA LEU A 72 -5.22 -21.88 24.15
C LEU A 72 -4.88 -22.12 25.62
N LEU A 73 -3.62 -22.32 25.97
CA LEU A 73 -3.16 -22.47 27.35
C LEU A 73 -3.37 -21.19 28.16
N LEU A 74 -3.09 -20.01 27.57
CA LEU A 74 -3.33 -18.73 28.23
C LEU A 74 -4.83 -18.51 28.48
N ARG A 75 -5.67 -18.89 27.51
CA ARG A 75 -7.14 -18.80 27.60
C ARG A 75 -7.68 -19.77 28.65
N ALA A 76 -7.16 -20.99 28.70
CA ALA A 76 -7.53 -22.00 29.70
C ALA A 76 -7.14 -21.54 31.11
N SER A 77 -5.92 -21.00 31.28
CA SER A 77 -5.45 -20.45 32.56
C SER A 77 -6.31 -19.27 33.04
N TRP A 78 -6.75 -18.39 32.12
CA TRP A 78 -7.67 -17.30 32.45
C TRP A 78 -9.05 -17.80 32.88
N LEU A 79 -9.57 -18.84 32.24
CA LEU A 79 -10.84 -19.50 32.60
C LEU A 79 -10.78 -20.17 33.97
N GLU A 80 -9.69 -20.89 34.27
CA GLU A 80 -9.45 -21.49 35.59
C GLU A 80 -9.38 -20.40 36.69
N LEU A 81 -8.66 -19.31 36.42
CA LEU A 81 -8.57 -18.20 37.37
C LEU A 81 -9.94 -17.54 37.59
N ALA A 82 -10.76 -17.39 36.54
CA ALA A 82 -12.11 -16.87 36.65
C ALA A 82 -13.01 -17.80 37.49
N TRP A 83 -12.91 -19.12 37.29
CA TRP A 83 -13.67 -20.12 38.05
C TRP A 83 -13.21 -20.23 39.52
N SER A 84 -11.93 -19.97 39.81
CA SER A 84 -11.42 -19.92 41.19
C SER A 84 -11.84 -18.66 41.98
N ARG A 85 -12.37 -17.64 41.28
CA ARG A 85 -12.81 -16.36 41.86
C ARG A 85 -14.33 -16.23 41.98
N THR A 86 -15.09 -17.24 41.56
CA THR A 86 -16.53 -17.30 41.86
C THR A 86 -16.74 -17.85 43.27
N PRO A 87 -17.51 -17.16 44.13
CA PRO A 87 -17.74 -17.57 45.53
C PRO A 87 -18.57 -18.84 45.67
#